data_AF-A0A1V2MB36-F1
#
_entry.id   AF-A0A1V2MB36-F1
#
_cell.length_a   1.000
_cell.length_b   1.000
_cell.length_c   1.000
_cell.angle_alpha   90.00
_cell.angle_beta   90.00
_cell.angle_gamma   90.00
#
_symmetry.space_group_name_H-M   'P 1'
#
loop_
_entity.id
_entity.type
_entity.pdbx_description
1 polymer ?
#
loop_
_entity_poly.entity_id
_entity_poly.type
_entity_poly.pdbx_seq_one_letter_code
_entity_poly.pdbx_strand_id
1 'polypeptide(L)'
;MKIIKSILLLICLGTNVLATEYITSSWKLSDIQSAQENINPIIVTSKLTQENINPIIKSKGDTSEIKKTFSDVNNVLSKTKSVDLPFEYSAMPYDYDPQEERILREKLSNLERYSQGAFGTDVYRTINVPYFPQENGYYCGPATIKQVMHYFNGTSYEQSDIANSLYTNTSGTDMTYLHKYLNIVTDEQYIYYEKATADFYEWLDIIIYNIMNNKPVILDVTIRERGAFPYTTAGHFLNISGVDTKNRRLRLTDPSSIHGGNVWYDWNDVYDANHAHFRQAIIW
;
A
#
# COMPACT_ATOMS: atom_id res chain seq x y z
N MET A 1 6.84 -26.27 19.21
CA MET A 1 5.94 -25.51 18.31
C MET A 1 6.55 -25.18 16.93
N LYS A 2 7.63 -25.83 16.48
CA LYS A 2 8.25 -25.62 15.15
C LYS A 2 7.81 -26.64 14.07
N ILE A 3 7.20 -27.76 14.48
CA ILE A 3 6.88 -28.89 13.58
C ILE A 3 5.55 -28.69 12.84
N ILE A 4 4.63 -27.88 13.39
CA ILE A 4 3.29 -27.68 12.81
C ILE A 4 3.33 -26.73 11.59
N LYS A 5 4.27 -25.76 11.53
CA LYS A 5 4.41 -24.85 10.38
C LYS A 5 4.96 -25.55 9.12
N SER A 6 5.74 -26.63 9.25
CA SER A 6 6.26 -27.40 8.10
C SER A 6 5.21 -28.28 7.43
N ILE A 7 4.15 -28.68 8.16
CA ILE A 7 3.05 -29.49 7.58
C ILE A 7 2.09 -28.59 6.78
N LEU A 8 1.92 -27.32 7.16
CA LEU A 8 1.08 -26.37 6.41
C LEU A 8 1.71 -25.95 5.07
N LEU A 9 3.05 -25.87 5.01
CA LEU A 9 3.78 -25.57 3.77
C LEU A 9 3.70 -26.70 2.73
N LEU A 10 3.46 -27.94 3.18
CA LEU A 10 3.33 -29.11 2.29
C LEU A 10 1.93 -29.25 1.67
N ILE A 11 0.90 -28.68 2.30
CA ILE A 11 -0.48 -28.73 1.78
C ILE A 11 -0.65 -27.75 0.61
N CYS A 12 0.07 -26.61 0.59
CA CYS A 12 0.00 -25.64 -0.51
C CYS A 12 0.72 -26.09 -1.80
N LEU A 13 1.54 -27.15 -1.77
CA LEU A 13 2.16 -27.71 -2.97
C LEU A 13 1.29 -28.81 -3.64
N GLY A 14 0.21 -29.24 -2.99
CA GLY A 14 -0.63 -30.36 -3.44
C GLY A 14 -2.01 -29.98 -3.98
N THR A 15 -2.47 -28.74 -3.76
CA THR A 15 -3.73 -28.26 -4.29
C THR A 15 -3.49 -26.94 -5.03
N ASN A 16 -3.95 -26.85 -6.28
CA ASN A 16 -3.95 -25.62 -7.08
C ASN A 16 -4.95 -24.59 -6.51
N VAL A 17 -4.83 -24.26 -5.23
CA VAL A 17 -5.57 -23.19 -4.58
C VAL A 17 -4.63 -22.00 -4.55
N LEU A 18 -4.84 -21.08 -5.49
CA LEU A 18 -4.15 -19.80 -5.51
C LEU A 18 -4.37 -19.10 -4.15
N ALA A 19 -3.32 -18.52 -3.58
CA ALA A 19 -3.35 -17.78 -2.31
C ALA A 19 -4.48 -16.71 -2.24
N THR A 20 -5.01 -16.29 -3.39
CA THR A 20 -6.19 -15.43 -3.55
C THR A 20 -7.49 -15.98 -2.93
N GLU A 21 -7.70 -17.30 -2.87
CA GLU A 21 -8.95 -17.86 -2.29
C GLU A 21 -8.95 -17.85 -0.76
N TYR A 22 -7.78 -17.89 -0.12
CA TYR A 22 -7.67 -17.81 1.33
C TYR A 22 -7.84 -16.37 1.84
N ILE A 23 -7.38 -15.39 1.06
CA ILE A 23 -7.54 -13.96 1.36
C ILE A 23 -8.99 -13.50 1.10
N THR A 24 -9.74 -14.10 0.17
CA THR A 24 -11.13 -13.68 -0.08
C THR A 24 -12.15 -14.33 0.87
N SER A 25 -11.83 -15.47 1.47
CA SER A 25 -12.75 -16.19 2.37
C SER A 25 -12.75 -15.66 3.81
N SER A 26 -11.61 -15.18 4.33
CA SER A 26 -11.56 -14.57 5.67
C SER A 26 -12.20 -13.19 5.76
N TRP A 27 -12.44 -12.53 4.62
CA TRP A 27 -13.06 -11.19 4.53
C TRP A 27 -14.56 -11.24 4.19
N LYS A 28 -15.12 -12.42 3.91
CA LYS A 28 -16.54 -12.60 3.56
C LYS A 28 -17.42 -13.15 4.70
N LEU A 29 -16.85 -13.45 5.86
CA LEU A 29 -17.58 -14.13 6.95
C LEU A 29 -18.10 -13.21 8.05
N SER A 30 -18.01 -11.89 7.94
CA SER A 30 -18.62 -10.97 8.93
C SER A 30 -20.02 -10.45 8.57
N ASP A 31 -20.45 -10.42 7.30
CA ASP A 31 -21.61 -9.57 6.93
C ASP A 31 -22.66 -10.20 6.00
N ILE A 32 -23.00 -11.48 6.18
CA ILE A 32 -24.21 -12.04 5.56
C ILE A 32 -25.09 -12.70 6.61
N GLN A 33 -25.76 -11.88 7.40
CA GLN A 33 -26.96 -12.30 8.11
C GLN A 33 -28.02 -11.20 8.27
N SER A 34 -28.27 -10.41 7.21
CA SER A 34 -29.60 -9.78 7.00
C SER A 34 -29.62 -8.95 5.70
N ALA A 35 -30.20 -9.50 4.64
CA ALA A 35 -30.96 -8.77 3.61
C ALA A 35 -31.39 -9.75 2.51
N GLN A 36 -32.59 -10.32 2.66
CA GLN A 36 -33.34 -10.81 1.51
C GLN A 36 -34.07 -9.63 0.84
N GLU A 37 -34.24 -9.75 -0.48
CA GLU A 37 -35.16 -8.99 -1.36
C GLU A 37 -34.63 -7.69 -2.02
N ASN A 38 -33.98 -7.83 -3.18
CA ASN A 38 -34.46 -7.34 -4.49
C ASN A 38 -33.33 -7.41 -5.53
N ILE A 39 -33.41 -8.38 -6.46
CA ILE A 39 -32.38 -8.63 -7.47
C ILE A 39 -32.73 -7.87 -8.75
N ASN A 40 -31.94 -6.87 -9.10
CA ASN A 40 -31.74 -6.44 -10.49
C ASN A 40 -30.44 -7.09 -11.01
N PRO A 41 -30.40 -7.63 -12.25
CA PRO A 41 -29.22 -8.33 -12.72
C PRO A 41 -28.09 -7.35 -13.03
N ILE A 42 -27.06 -7.34 -12.18
CA ILE A 42 -25.76 -6.74 -12.49
C ILE A 42 -25.08 -7.63 -13.52
N ILE A 43 -24.87 -7.09 -14.72
CA ILE A 43 -24.12 -7.75 -15.79
C ILE A 43 -22.64 -7.71 -15.40
N VAL A 44 -22.11 -8.83 -14.91
CA VAL A 44 -20.66 -9.05 -14.78
C VAL A 44 -20.12 -9.31 -16.19
N THR A 45 -19.40 -8.36 -16.77
CA THR A 45 -18.65 -8.61 -18.01
C THR A 45 -17.26 -9.11 -17.66
N SER A 46 -17.04 -10.42 -17.83
CA SER A 46 -15.71 -10.97 -17.98
C SER A 46 -15.12 -10.47 -19.30
N LYS A 47 -13.83 -10.10 -19.33
CA LYS A 47 -13.11 -9.79 -20.57
C LYS A 47 -13.09 -11.04 -21.46
N LEU A 48 -14.01 -11.13 -22.40
CA LEU A 48 -13.97 -12.09 -23.49
C LEU A 48 -13.00 -11.56 -24.55
N THR A 49 -11.84 -12.20 -24.69
CA THR A 49 -10.93 -11.98 -25.80
C THR A 49 -11.48 -12.63 -27.08
N GLN A 50 -11.11 -12.07 -28.24
CA GLN A 50 -11.64 -12.45 -29.55
C GLN A 50 -11.40 -13.93 -29.91
N GLU A 51 -10.41 -14.58 -29.26
CA GLU A 51 -10.13 -16.00 -29.39
C GLU A 51 -11.19 -16.91 -28.73
N ASN A 52 -11.92 -16.41 -27.73
CA ASN A 52 -12.91 -17.20 -26.98
C ASN A 52 -14.31 -17.28 -27.63
N ILE A 53 -14.54 -16.60 -28.76
CA ILE A 53 -15.87 -16.50 -29.39
C ILE A 53 -15.99 -17.34 -30.68
N ASN A 54 -14.88 -17.79 -31.25
CA ASN A 54 -14.89 -18.61 -32.47
C ASN A 54 -15.70 -19.93 -32.39
N PRO A 55 -15.91 -20.57 -31.22
CA PRO A 55 -16.80 -21.74 -31.15
C PRO A 55 -18.30 -21.38 -31.20
N ILE A 56 -18.69 -20.15 -30.87
CA ILE A 56 -20.09 -19.74 -30.68
C ILE A 56 -20.72 -19.20 -31.99
N ILE A 57 -19.90 -18.67 -32.91
CA ILE A 57 -20.38 -18.03 -34.16
C ILE A 57 -20.90 -19.04 -35.21
N LYS A 58 -20.70 -20.36 -35.01
CA LYS A 58 -21.19 -21.37 -35.97
C LYS A 58 -22.66 -21.75 -35.83
N SER A 59 -23.43 -21.20 -34.89
CA SER A 59 -24.87 -21.44 -34.83
C SER A 59 -25.67 -20.14 -34.66
N LYS A 60 -26.02 -19.53 -35.79
CA LYS A 60 -27.26 -18.76 -36.08
C LYS A 60 -26.93 -17.66 -37.08
N GLY A 61 -27.57 -17.74 -38.25
CA GLY A 61 -27.49 -16.74 -39.30
C GLY A 61 -28.27 -15.50 -38.89
N ASP A 62 -27.57 -14.49 -38.41
CA ASP A 62 -27.61 -13.10 -38.89
C ASP A 62 -26.57 -12.31 -38.06
N THR A 63 -25.51 -11.82 -38.72
CA THR A 63 -24.36 -11.18 -38.05
C THR A 63 -24.37 -9.66 -38.18
N SER A 64 -25.43 -9.09 -38.78
CA SER A 64 -25.53 -7.66 -39.06
C SER A 64 -25.83 -6.83 -37.80
N GLU A 65 -26.69 -7.33 -36.93
CA GLU A 65 -27.11 -6.63 -35.70
C GLU A 65 -26.00 -6.61 -34.64
N ILE A 66 -25.28 -7.74 -34.46
CA ILE A 66 -24.16 -7.86 -33.50
C ILE A 66 -22.99 -6.95 -33.88
N LYS A 67 -22.68 -6.83 -35.18
CA LYS A 67 -21.61 -5.93 -35.66
C LYS A 67 -21.94 -4.46 -35.44
N LYS A 68 -23.22 -4.09 -35.55
CA LYS A 68 -23.68 -2.72 -35.30
C LYS A 68 -23.56 -2.36 -33.81
N THR A 69 -23.96 -3.26 -32.91
CA THR A 69 -23.81 -3.05 -31.46
C THR A 69 -22.35 -2.91 -31.04
N PHE A 70 -21.43 -3.70 -31.62
CA PHE A 70 -20.00 -3.58 -31.33
C PHE A 70 -19.38 -2.28 -31.87
N SER A 71 -19.79 -1.84 -33.06
CA SER A 71 -19.38 -0.54 -33.63
C SER A 71 -19.82 0.62 -32.74
N ASP A 72 -21.07 0.59 -32.26
CA ASP A 72 -21.64 1.64 -31.44
C ASP A 72 -20.99 1.69 -30.04
N VAL A 73 -20.67 0.54 -29.44
CA VAL A 73 -19.91 0.45 -28.17
C VAL A 73 -18.49 1.00 -28.33
N ASN A 74 -17.79 0.67 -29.42
CA ASN A 74 -16.44 1.19 -29.68
C ASN A 74 -16.43 2.70 -29.96
N ASN A 75 -17.47 3.23 -30.60
CA ASN A 75 -17.61 4.68 -30.85
C ASN A 75 -17.90 5.47 -29.57
N VAL A 76 -18.57 4.84 -28.59
CA VAL A 76 -18.78 5.42 -27.25
C VAL A 76 -17.48 5.38 -26.42
N LEU A 77 -16.70 4.30 -26.48
CA LEU A 77 -15.38 4.21 -25.83
C LEU A 77 -14.34 5.17 -26.41
N SER A 78 -14.42 5.53 -27.70
CA SER A 78 -13.48 6.46 -28.32
C SER A 78 -13.78 7.95 -28.09
N LYS A 79 -14.93 8.29 -27.48
CA LYS A 79 -15.39 9.68 -27.29
C LYS A 79 -15.39 10.19 -25.85
N THR A 80 -15.05 9.36 -24.88
CA THR A 80 -14.72 9.83 -23.54
C THR A 80 -13.29 10.34 -23.54
N LYS A 81 -13.11 11.67 -23.63
CA LYS A 81 -11.89 12.32 -23.14
C LYS A 81 -11.63 11.78 -21.74
N SER A 82 -10.46 11.21 -21.51
CA SER A 82 -9.99 10.81 -20.18
C SER A 82 -9.97 12.06 -19.31
N VAL A 83 -10.98 12.19 -18.48
CA VAL A 83 -10.92 13.08 -17.33
C VAL A 83 -10.13 12.29 -16.29
N ASP A 84 -8.82 12.50 -16.26
CA ASP A 84 -7.96 12.01 -15.18
C ASP A 84 -8.39 12.70 -13.89
N LEU A 85 -9.26 12.05 -13.13
CA LEU A 85 -9.50 12.37 -11.73
C LEU A 85 -8.70 11.36 -10.91
N PRO A 86 -7.69 11.79 -10.13
CA PRO A 86 -6.94 10.88 -9.29
C PRO A 86 -7.91 10.28 -8.26
N PHE A 87 -7.86 8.95 -8.12
CA PHE A 87 -8.54 8.14 -7.10
C PHE A 87 -8.44 8.74 -5.67
N GLU A 88 -7.43 9.57 -5.44
CA GLU A 88 -7.10 10.26 -4.19
C GLU A 88 -8.11 11.34 -3.73
N TYR A 89 -8.98 11.88 -4.59
CA TYR A 89 -9.80 13.06 -4.22
C TYR A 89 -11.16 12.75 -3.56
N SER A 90 -11.43 11.49 -3.20
CA SER A 90 -12.67 11.07 -2.52
C SER A 90 -12.44 10.12 -1.34
N ALA A 91 -11.20 10.03 -0.82
CA ALA A 91 -10.92 9.18 0.33
C ALA A 91 -11.69 9.73 1.54
N MET A 92 -12.75 9.01 1.92
CA MET A 92 -13.40 9.18 3.21
C MET A 92 -12.34 8.99 4.32
N PRO A 93 -12.53 9.61 5.49
CA PRO A 93 -11.69 9.33 6.65
C PRO A 93 -11.50 7.82 6.82
N TYR A 94 -10.30 7.39 7.17
CA TYR A 94 -10.06 5.97 7.37
C TYR A 94 -10.90 5.48 8.55
N ASP A 95 -11.76 4.51 8.28
CA ASP A 95 -12.62 3.90 9.28
C ASP A 95 -11.86 2.76 9.96
N TYR A 96 -11.35 3.03 11.15
CA TYR A 96 -10.63 2.05 11.95
C TYR A 96 -11.62 1.03 12.51
N ASP A 97 -11.31 -0.26 12.38
CA ASP A 97 -12.04 -1.25 13.17
C ASP A 97 -11.67 -1.13 14.67
N PRO A 98 -12.51 -1.64 15.59
CA PRO A 98 -12.27 -1.50 17.02
C PRO A 98 -10.93 -2.09 17.50
N GLN A 99 -10.39 -3.11 16.81
CA GLN A 99 -9.09 -3.69 17.12
C GLN A 99 -7.96 -2.76 16.67
N GLU A 100 -8.06 -2.18 15.47
CA GLU A 100 -7.12 -1.18 14.96
C GLU A 100 -7.07 0.06 15.85
N GLU A 101 -8.22 0.57 16.30
CA GLU A 101 -8.26 1.70 17.23
C GLU A 101 -7.55 1.39 18.56
N ARG A 102 -7.76 0.16 19.09
CA ARG A 102 -7.10 -0.28 20.32
C ARG A 102 -5.59 -0.36 20.14
N ILE A 103 -5.14 -0.91 19.02
CA ILE A 103 -3.73 -1.01 18.66
C ILE A 103 -3.11 0.38 18.55
N LEU A 104 -3.77 1.30 17.85
CA LEU A 104 -3.30 2.67 17.68
C LEU A 104 -3.17 3.37 19.04
N ARG A 105 -4.20 3.27 19.89
CA ARG A 105 -4.17 3.84 21.26
C ARG A 105 -3.05 3.26 22.12
N GLU A 106 -2.84 1.94 22.07
CA GLU A 106 -1.74 1.29 22.80
C GLU A 106 -0.38 1.79 22.31
N LYS A 107 -0.19 1.86 20.99
CA LYS A 107 1.05 2.36 20.38
C LYS A 107 1.34 3.81 20.76
N LEU A 108 0.34 4.69 20.72
CA LEU A 108 0.49 6.09 21.13
C LEU A 108 0.79 6.23 22.63
N SER A 109 0.18 5.40 23.48
CA SER A 109 0.52 5.36 24.91
C SER A 109 1.94 4.85 25.17
N ASN A 110 2.42 3.87 24.39
CA ASN A 110 3.81 3.41 24.46
C ASN A 110 4.77 4.52 24.04
N LEU A 111 4.41 5.26 22.99
CA LEU A 111 5.18 6.40 22.49
C LEU A 111 5.30 7.49 23.56
N GLU A 112 4.19 7.91 24.17
CA GLU A 112 4.19 8.95 25.21
C GLU A 112 5.12 8.57 26.38
N ARG A 113 5.08 7.31 26.82
CA ARG A 113 5.98 6.80 27.88
C ARG A 113 7.44 6.82 27.44
N TYR A 114 7.72 6.50 26.19
CA TYR A 114 9.06 6.57 25.63
C TYR A 114 9.56 8.02 25.59
N SER A 115 8.74 8.96 25.09
CA SER A 115 9.10 10.36 24.92
C SER A 115 9.41 11.05 26.25
N GLN A 116 8.63 10.77 27.31
CA GLN A 116 8.88 11.30 28.66
C GLN A 116 10.20 10.82 29.29
N GLY A 117 10.73 9.67 28.85
CA GLY A 117 11.94 9.07 29.42
C GLY A 117 13.23 9.21 28.59
N ALA A 118 13.13 9.48 27.28
CA ALA A 118 14.25 9.28 26.35
C ALA A 118 14.61 10.51 25.47
N PHE A 119 13.74 11.51 25.35
CA PHE A 119 14.01 12.68 24.50
C PHE A 119 14.91 13.71 25.21
N GLY A 120 16.23 13.44 25.15
CA GLY A 120 17.27 14.35 25.65
C GLY A 120 18.67 14.09 25.09
N THR A 121 18.81 13.30 24.01
CA THR A 121 20.13 12.88 23.51
C THR A 121 20.28 13.02 21.99
N ASP A 122 21.52 13.22 21.55
CA ASP A 122 21.93 13.12 20.15
C ASP A 122 21.73 11.66 19.68
N VAL A 123 20.63 11.39 18.98
CA VAL A 123 20.31 10.07 18.42
C VAL A 123 20.83 10.00 16.99
N TYR A 124 21.71 9.04 16.74
CA TYR A 124 22.12 8.64 15.40
C TYR A 124 21.89 7.14 15.23
N ARG A 125 20.99 6.76 14.32
CA ARG A 125 20.72 5.36 14.02
C ARG A 125 20.30 5.16 12.57
N THR A 126 20.77 4.06 11.98
CA THR A 126 20.26 3.55 10.72
C THR A 126 19.92 2.07 10.86
N ILE A 127 18.95 1.64 10.07
CA ILE A 127 18.59 0.25 9.84
C ILE A 127 18.80 -0.08 8.36
N ASN A 128 19.17 -1.32 8.07
CA ASN A 128 19.59 -1.73 6.73
C ASN A 128 18.41 -2.18 5.87
N VAL A 129 17.44 -1.29 5.66
CA VAL A 129 16.35 -1.54 4.71
C VAL A 129 16.95 -1.65 3.30
N PRO A 130 16.79 -2.79 2.61
CA PRO A 130 17.29 -2.95 1.25
C PRO A 130 16.54 -2.02 0.31
N TYR A 131 17.24 -1.47 -0.68
CA TYR A 131 16.62 -0.70 -1.75
C TYR A 131 16.14 -1.65 -2.85
N PHE A 132 14.85 -1.58 -3.17
CA PHE A 132 14.27 -2.22 -4.35
C PHE A 132 13.55 -1.16 -5.18
N PRO A 133 14.04 -0.84 -6.40
CA PRO A 133 13.38 0.14 -7.26
C PRO A 133 12.00 -0.36 -7.67
N GLN A 134 11.01 0.52 -7.73
CA GLN A 134 9.70 0.22 -8.30
C GLN A 134 9.82 -0.20 -9.77
N GLU A 135 9.14 -1.29 -10.14
CA GLU A 135 9.22 -1.85 -11.49
C GLU A 135 8.51 -0.97 -12.55
N ASN A 136 7.57 -0.14 -12.14
CA ASN A 136 6.83 0.79 -13.02
C ASN A 136 6.34 2.02 -12.23
N GLY A 137 5.72 2.99 -12.92
CA GLY A 137 5.32 4.28 -12.36
C GLY A 137 4.28 4.26 -11.23
N TYR A 138 3.55 3.16 -11.03
CA TYR A 138 2.49 3.03 -10.03
C TYR A 138 2.79 1.95 -8.97
N TYR A 139 4.02 1.44 -8.91
CA TYR A 139 4.46 0.35 -8.02
C TYR A 139 5.24 0.82 -6.77
N CYS A 140 5.18 2.11 -6.42
CA CYS A 140 5.85 2.61 -5.20
C CYS A 140 5.39 1.89 -3.92
N GLY A 141 4.10 1.52 -3.81
CA GLY A 141 3.58 0.71 -2.70
C GLY A 141 4.11 -0.73 -2.66
N PRO A 142 3.94 -1.53 -3.73
CA PRO A 142 4.52 -2.86 -3.83
C PRO A 142 6.03 -2.90 -3.57
N ALA A 143 6.79 -1.95 -4.12
CA ALA A 143 8.21 -1.82 -3.88
C ALA A 143 8.51 -1.52 -2.40
N THR A 144 7.81 -0.56 -1.78
CA THR A 144 7.97 -0.25 -0.36
C THR A 144 7.71 -1.45 0.53
N ILE A 145 6.65 -2.22 0.26
CA ILE A 145 6.36 -3.47 0.98
C ILE A 145 7.47 -4.49 0.77
N LYS A 146 7.96 -4.67 -0.46
CA LYS A 146 9.08 -5.58 -0.76
C LYS A 146 10.31 -5.23 0.09
N GLN A 147 10.64 -3.94 0.21
CA GLN A 147 11.77 -3.46 1.01
C GLN A 147 11.60 -3.81 2.51
N VAL A 148 10.43 -3.52 3.09
CA VAL A 148 10.15 -3.80 4.51
C VAL A 148 10.07 -5.30 4.80
N MET A 149 9.35 -6.06 3.97
CA MET A 149 9.26 -7.51 4.10
C MET A 149 10.64 -8.17 4.02
N HIS A 150 11.48 -7.77 3.05
CA HIS A 150 12.83 -8.32 2.92
C HIS A 150 13.73 -7.95 4.11
N TYR A 151 13.59 -6.74 4.64
CA TYR A 151 14.32 -6.32 5.82
C TYR A 151 14.05 -7.23 7.03
N PHE A 152 12.80 -7.59 7.30
CA PHE A 152 12.46 -8.47 8.41
C PHE A 152 12.73 -9.95 8.14
N ASN A 153 12.40 -10.43 6.93
CA ASN A 153 12.38 -11.85 6.63
C ASN A 153 13.65 -12.36 5.91
N GLY A 154 14.50 -11.46 5.44
CA GLY A 154 15.62 -11.76 4.52
C GLY A 154 15.19 -12.20 3.12
N THR A 155 13.88 -12.26 2.85
CA THR A 155 13.28 -12.64 1.57
C THR A 155 11.98 -11.88 1.35
N SER A 156 11.51 -11.83 0.11
CA SER A 156 10.32 -11.08 -0.28
C SER A 156 9.73 -11.62 -1.58
N TYR A 157 8.41 -11.59 -1.72
CA TYR A 157 7.72 -11.82 -3.00
C TYR A 157 8.10 -10.80 -4.09
N GLU A 158 7.70 -11.08 -5.33
CA GLU A 158 7.84 -10.13 -6.43
C GLU A 158 6.83 -8.97 -6.35
N GLN A 159 7.18 -7.81 -6.92
CA GLN A 159 6.30 -6.64 -6.82
C GLN A 159 4.96 -6.87 -7.49
N SER A 160 4.90 -7.68 -8.56
CA SER A 160 3.64 -8.07 -9.20
C SER A 160 2.71 -8.86 -8.27
N ASP A 161 3.24 -9.76 -7.45
CA ASP A 161 2.45 -10.58 -6.52
C ASP A 161 1.93 -9.73 -5.35
N ILE A 162 2.79 -8.83 -4.87
CA ILE A 162 2.42 -7.84 -3.85
C ILE A 162 1.35 -6.88 -4.42
N ALA A 163 1.53 -6.39 -5.64
CA ALA A 163 0.59 -5.51 -6.32
C ALA A 163 -0.79 -6.13 -6.46
N ASN A 164 -0.86 -7.39 -6.88
CA ASN A 164 -2.11 -8.15 -6.95
C ASN A 164 -2.80 -8.26 -5.59
N SER A 165 -2.02 -8.48 -4.53
CA SER A 165 -2.54 -8.61 -3.16
C SER A 165 -3.03 -7.28 -2.58
N LEU A 166 -2.46 -6.16 -3.02
CA LEU A 166 -2.80 -4.80 -2.60
C LEU A 166 -3.82 -4.12 -3.50
N TYR A 167 -4.37 -4.83 -4.49
CA TYR A 167 -5.29 -4.27 -5.49
C TYR A 167 -4.70 -3.08 -6.28
N THR A 168 -3.37 -3.06 -6.44
CA THR A 168 -2.65 -2.03 -7.17
C THR A 168 -3.12 -2.00 -8.63
N ASN A 169 -3.40 -0.80 -9.13
CA ASN A 169 -3.75 -0.58 -10.53
C ASN A 169 -2.97 0.61 -11.08
N THR A 170 -3.29 1.09 -12.27
CA THR A 170 -2.57 2.19 -12.93
C THR A 170 -2.65 3.52 -12.17
N SER A 171 -3.61 3.66 -11.24
CA SER A 171 -3.73 4.81 -10.33
C SER A 171 -2.92 4.64 -9.04
N GLY A 172 -2.18 3.53 -8.88
CA GLY A 172 -1.39 3.24 -7.69
C GLY A 172 -2.06 2.26 -6.74
N THR A 173 -1.67 2.35 -5.47
CA THR A 173 -2.14 1.51 -4.37
C THR A 173 -2.76 2.39 -3.29
N ASP A 174 -3.83 1.95 -2.65
CA ASP A 174 -4.32 2.62 -1.45
C ASP A 174 -3.40 2.30 -0.25
N MET A 175 -2.85 3.34 0.39
CA MET A 175 -1.94 3.19 1.53
C MET A 175 -2.56 2.37 2.67
N THR A 176 -3.90 2.44 2.83
CA THR A 176 -4.64 1.78 3.92
C THR A 176 -4.60 0.25 3.87
N TYR A 177 -4.14 -0.34 2.76
CA TYR A 177 -3.92 -1.79 2.65
C TYR A 177 -2.51 -2.24 3.05
N LEU A 178 -1.53 -1.33 3.09
CA LEU A 178 -0.13 -1.69 3.30
C LEU A 178 0.13 -2.27 4.70
N HIS A 179 -0.39 -1.66 5.77
CA HIS A 179 -0.15 -2.17 7.13
C HIS A 179 -0.81 -3.53 7.34
N LYS A 180 -2.01 -3.75 6.79
CA LYS A 180 -2.72 -5.04 6.85
C LYS A 180 -1.89 -6.12 6.16
N TYR A 181 -1.34 -5.82 4.99
CA TYR A 181 -0.48 -6.77 4.28
C TYR A 181 0.82 -7.05 5.04
N LEU A 182 1.49 -6.02 5.59
CA LEU A 182 2.69 -6.21 6.42
C LEU A 182 2.43 -7.12 7.63
N ASN A 183 1.29 -6.94 8.30
CA ASN A 183 0.90 -7.76 9.45
C ASN A 183 0.64 -9.24 9.11
N ILE A 184 0.41 -9.55 7.83
CA ILE A 184 0.24 -10.91 7.33
C ILE A 184 1.59 -11.52 6.96
N VAL A 185 2.46 -10.75 6.31
CA VAL A 185 3.71 -11.25 5.70
C VAL A 185 4.94 -11.08 6.59
N THR A 186 4.81 -10.42 7.74
CA THR A 186 5.88 -10.25 8.73
C THR A 186 5.36 -10.60 10.13
N ASP A 187 6.25 -10.91 11.07
CA ASP A 187 5.88 -11.10 12.50
C ASP A 187 5.71 -9.75 13.24
N GLU A 188 5.68 -8.64 12.50
CA GLU A 188 5.59 -7.28 13.04
C GLU A 188 4.16 -6.75 13.01
N GLN A 189 3.84 -5.91 13.99
CA GLN A 189 2.54 -5.24 14.07
C GLN A 189 2.70 -3.78 13.62
N TYR A 190 2.20 -3.48 12.42
CA TYR A 190 2.03 -2.18 11.81
C TYR A 190 0.59 -1.67 11.94
N ILE A 191 0.44 -0.35 12.02
CA ILE A 191 -0.84 0.35 12.02
C ILE A 191 -0.76 1.54 11.07
N TYR A 192 -1.84 1.79 10.32
CA TYR A 192 -2.02 3.05 9.60
C TYR A 192 -2.43 4.13 10.59
N TYR A 193 -1.86 5.32 10.50
CA TYR A 193 -2.24 6.47 11.31
C TYR A 193 -2.44 7.71 10.43
N GLU A 194 -3.71 8.06 10.23
CA GLU A 194 -4.14 9.26 9.52
C GLU A 194 -3.90 10.53 10.35
N LYS A 195 -3.58 11.66 9.68
CA LYS A 195 -3.29 12.96 10.33
C LYS A 195 -2.15 12.91 11.35
N ALA A 196 -1.21 11.99 11.18
CA ALA A 196 -0.03 11.87 12.05
C ALA A 196 0.87 13.11 12.02
N THR A 197 0.81 13.93 10.97
CA THR A 197 1.54 15.21 10.90
C THR A 197 0.74 16.38 11.51
N ALA A 198 -0.24 16.13 12.37
CA ALA A 198 -0.94 17.20 13.08
C ALA A 198 -0.02 17.88 14.12
N ASP A 199 0.88 17.09 14.72
CA ASP A 199 1.94 17.55 15.62
C ASP A 199 3.30 17.07 15.07
N PHE A 200 4.22 18.01 14.87
CA PHE A 200 5.56 17.73 14.36
C PHE A 200 6.38 16.83 15.28
N TYR A 201 6.28 17.06 16.60
CA TYR A 201 7.06 16.31 17.59
C TYR A 201 6.50 14.91 17.76
N GLU A 202 5.17 14.73 17.78
CA GLU A 202 4.59 13.39 17.79
C GLU A 202 4.99 12.59 16.55
N TRP A 203 4.90 13.19 15.36
CA TRP A 203 5.35 12.58 14.10
C TRP A 203 6.81 12.14 14.16
N LEU A 204 7.68 13.02 14.65
CA LEU A 204 9.10 12.75 14.79
C LEU A 204 9.39 11.67 15.86
N ASP A 205 8.67 11.69 16.97
CA ASP A 205 8.76 10.71 18.04
C ASP A 205 8.37 9.32 17.51
N ILE A 206 7.28 9.21 16.73
CA ILE A 206 6.90 7.96 16.06
C ILE A 206 8.08 7.41 15.27
N ILE A 207 8.72 8.26 14.45
CA ILE A 207 9.84 7.86 13.61
C ILE A 207 11.03 7.40 14.45
N ILE A 208 11.45 8.19 15.44
CA ILE A 208 12.58 7.87 16.30
C ILE A 208 12.32 6.59 17.07
N TYR A 209 11.15 6.45 17.69
CA TYR A 209 10.75 5.26 18.42
C TYR A 209 10.86 4.00 17.55
N ASN A 210 10.31 4.03 16.34
CA ASN A 210 10.35 2.87 15.44
C ASN A 210 11.77 2.55 14.96
N ILE A 211 12.52 3.56 14.54
CA ILE A 211 13.90 3.36 14.12
C ILE A 211 14.74 2.82 15.28
N MET A 212 14.52 3.25 16.53
CA MET A 212 15.16 2.71 17.74
C MET A 212 14.69 1.29 18.12
N ASN A 213 13.56 0.85 17.58
CA ASN A 213 13.04 -0.52 17.73
C ASN A 213 13.23 -1.39 16.48
N ASN A 214 14.17 -1.04 15.59
CA ASN A 214 14.46 -1.77 14.36
C ASN A 214 13.29 -1.85 13.38
N LYS A 215 12.37 -0.89 13.38
CA LYS A 215 11.21 -0.89 12.48
C LYS A 215 11.28 0.26 11.48
N PRO A 216 11.25 -0.02 10.17
CA PRO A 216 11.06 1.00 9.15
C PRO A 216 9.67 1.62 9.28
N VAL A 217 9.58 2.90 8.98
CA VAL A 217 8.32 3.66 8.99
C VAL A 217 7.98 4.04 7.56
N ILE A 218 6.73 3.88 7.13
CA ILE A 218 6.30 4.21 5.77
C ILE A 218 5.54 5.53 5.78
N LEU A 219 5.88 6.43 4.86
CA LEU A 219 5.21 7.71 4.67
C LEU A 219 4.43 7.73 3.36
N ASP A 220 3.36 8.52 3.35
CA ASP A 220 2.66 8.95 2.14
C ASP A 220 2.96 10.43 1.89
N VAL A 221 3.64 10.74 0.78
CA VAL A 221 4.18 12.08 0.54
C VAL A 221 3.68 12.70 -0.76
N THR A 222 3.48 14.01 -0.74
CA THR A 222 3.30 14.86 -1.93
C THR A 222 4.52 15.76 -2.04
N ILE A 223 5.18 15.76 -3.21
CA ILE A 223 6.32 16.63 -3.49
C ILE A 223 5.91 17.59 -4.61
N ARG A 224 5.53 18.82 -4.24
CA ARG A 224 4.93 19.80 -5.16
C ARG A 224 5.95 20.48 -6.07
N GLU A 225 7.14 20.76 -5.55
CA GLU A 225 8.20 21.47 -6.26
C GLU A 225 9.53 20.76 -6.03
N ARG A 226 10.47 20.91 -6.97
CA ARG A 226 11.85 20.43 -6.82
C ARG A 226 12.58 21.32 -5.80
N GLY A 227 12.32 21.07 -4.52
CA GLY A 227 13.05 21.61 -3.39
C GLY A 227 14.19 20.66 -3.00
N ALA A 228 14.13 20.13 -1.78
CA ALA A 228 15.10 19.15 -1.29
C ALA A 228 15.08 17.82 -2.08
N PHE A 229 13.91 17.44 -2.61
CA PHE A 229 13.73 16.24 -3.40
C PHE A 229 14.02 16.49 -4.89
N PRO A 230 14.69 15.57 -5.60
CA PRO A 230 15.07 15.76 -7.00
C PRO A 230 13.93 15.53 -8.01
N TYR A 231 12.70 15.28 -7.54
CA TYR A 231 11.52 15.02 -8.35
C TYR A 231 10.26 15.61 -7.73
N THR A 232 9.13 15.55 -8.45
CA THR A 232 7.81 15.94 -7.96
C THR A 232 6.85 14.76 -8.07
N THR A 233 5.85 14.71 -7.20
CA THR A 233 4.80 13.69 -7.20
C THR A 233 3.55 14.18 -6.48
N ALA A 234 2.37 13.75 -6.94
CA ALA A 234 1.11 13.99 -6.25
C ALA A 234 0.92 13.05 -5.05
N GLY A 235 1.45 11.82 -5.13
CA GLY A 235 1.44 10.81 -4.08
C GLY A 235 2.58 9.83 -4.29
N HIS A 236 3.26 9.42 -3.23
CA HIS A 236 4.37 8.46 -3.29
C HIS A 236 4.59 7.82 -1.93
N PHE A 237 4.83 6.50 -1.93
CA PHE A 237 5.16 5.77 -0.71
C PHE A 237 6.66 5.52 -0.64
N LEU A 238 7.24 5.81 0.51
CA LEU A 238 8.64 5.56 0.80
C LEU A 238 8.78 5.17 2.27
N ASN A 239 9.92 4.60 2.65
CA ASN A 239 10.20 4.31 4.06
C ASN A 239 11.34 5.15 4.61
N ILE A 240 11.29 5.40 5.91
CA ILE A 240 12.38 5.92 6.72
C ILE A 240 13.17 4.74 7.28
N SER A 241 14.48 4.80 7.12
CA SER A 241 15.45 3.79 7.55
C SER A 241 16.55 4.36 8.44
N GLY A 242 16.42 5.60 8.91
CA GLY A 242 17.37 6.18 9.84
C GLY A 242 17.02 7.58 10.33
N VAL A 243 17.64 7.94 11.45
CA VAL A 243 17.51 9.25 12.10
C VAL A 243 18.87 9.76 12.57
N ASP A 244 19.06 11.06 12.46
CA ASP A 244 20.20 11.82 12.96
C ASP A 244 19.64 13.12 13.56
N THR A 245 19.36 13.13 14.87
CA THR A 245 18.75 14.30 15.53
C THR A 245 19.73 15.45 15.67
N LYS A 246 21.03 15.15 15.76
CA LYS A 246 22.10 16.16 15.83
C LYS A 246 22.14 17.02 14.56
N ASN A 247 22.06 16.37 13.40
CA ASN A 247 22.05 17.06 12.12
C ASN A 247 20.63 17.32 11.58
N ARG A 248 19.58 16.96 12.33
CA ARG A 248 18.16 17.13 11.98
C ARG A 248 17.79 16.46 10.66
N ARG A 249 18.23 15.21 10.48
CA ARG A 249 18.04 14.46 9.22
C ARG A 249 17.34 13.14 9.43
N LEU A 250 16.59 12.73 8.42
CA LEU A 250 16.02 11.40 8.27
C LEU A 250 16.62 10.74 7.03
N ARG A 251 16.89 9.43 7.12
CA ARG A 251 17.32 8.62 5.98
C ARG A 251 16.10 7.96 5.38
N LEU A 252 15.84 8.22 4.11
CA LEU A 252 14.78 7.58 3.35
C LEU A 252 15.37 6.43 2.53
N THR A 253 14.65 5.31 2.44
CA THR A 253 14.86 4.26 1.43
C THR A 253 13.73 4.36 0.42
N ASP A 254 13.90 5.29 -0.51
CA ASP A 254 12.90 5.66 -1.50
C ASP A 254 12.88 4.63 -2.65
N PRO A 255 11.74 3.99 -2.97
CA PRO A 255 11.67 3.00 -4.05
C PRO A 255 11.70 3.61 -5.46
N SER A 256 11.76 4.93 -5.63
CA SER A 256 11.85 5.58 -6.94
C SER A 256 12.98 4.98 -7.78
N SER A 257 12.67 4.53 -9.00
CA SER A 257 13.65 3.86 -9.86
C SER A 257 14.68 4.80 -10.49
N ILE A 258 14.38 6.11 -10.51
CA ILE A 258 15.26 7.14 -11.11
C ILE A 258 16.02 7.90 -10.01
N HIS A 259 15.36 8.19 -8.90
CA HIS A 259 15.85 9.11 -7.87
C HIS A 259 15.95 8.50 -6.49
N GLY A 260 15.62 7.22 -6.34
CA GLY A 260 15.50 6.55 -5.06
C GLY A 260 16.81 6.03 -4.51
N GLY A 261 16.68 5.12 -3.54
CA GLY A 261 17.79 4.59 -2.77
C GLY A 261 17.83 5.16 -1.35
N ASN A 262 18.97 4.97 -0.71
CA ASN A 262 19.19 5.31 0.68
C ASN A 262 19.80 6.72 0.82
N VAL A 263 18.98 7.74 1.07
CA VAL A 263 19.39 9.15 1.02
C VAL A 263 18.95 9.90 2.28
N TRP A 264 19.81 10.80 2.79
CA TRP A 264 19.49 11.64 3.94
C TRP A 264 18.90 12.98 3.49
N TYR A 265 17.80 13.38 4.13
CA TYR A 265 17.13 14.66 3.92
C TYR A 265 16.96 15.39 5.25
N ASP A 266 16.84 16.72 5.22
CA ASP A 266 16.43 17.48 6.40
C ASP A 266 15.02 17.03 6.82
N TRP A 267 14.82 16.81 8.11
CA TRP A 267 13.57 16.25 8.61
C TRP A 267 12.34 17.18 8.41
N ASN A 268 12.54 18.49 8.21
CA ASN A 268 11.45 19.44 7.98
C ASN A 268 11.01 19.30 6.53
N ASP A 269 11.93 19.11 5.59
CA ASP A 269 11.58 18.84 4.19
C ASP A 269 10.79 17.52 4.06
N VAL A 270 11.16 16.50 4.84
CA VAL A 270 10.43 15.21 4.88
C VAL A 270 9.05 15.39 5.52
N TYR A 271 8.98 16.11 6.64
CA TYR A 271 7.72 16.43 7.31
C TYR A 271 6.79 17.21 6.37
N ASP A 272 7.29 18.26 5.72
CA ASP A 272 6.51 19.09 4.79
C ASP A 272 5.99 18.27 3.61
N ALA A 273 6.78 17.33 3.08
CA ALA A 273 6.34 16.42 2.03
C ALA A 273 5.22 15.48 2.50
N ASN A 274 5.29 14.95 3.73
CA ASN A 274 4.24 14.11 4.30
C ASN A 274 2.98 14.91 4.67
N HIS A 275 3.16 16.09 5.26
CA HIS A 275 2.10 17.02 5.63
C HIS A 275 1.37 17.59 4.39
N ALA A 276 2.07 17.72 3.27
CA ALA A 276 1.51 18.15 2.00
C ALA A 276 0.52 17.13 1.41
N HIS A 277 0.69 15.85 1.71
CA HIS A 277 -0.24 14.82 1.26
C HIS A 277 -1.57 14.92 2.03
N PHE A 278 -2.71 14.79 1.34
CA PHE A 278 -4.01 15.08 1.94
C PHE A 278 -4.36 14.19 3.15
N ARG A 279 -3.86 12.94 3.15
CA ARG A 279 -4.01 11.99 4.28
C ARG A 279 -3.11 12.31 5.46
N GLN A 280 -1.96 12.94 5.22
CA GLN A 280 -0.97 13.24 6.27
C GLN A 280 -0.60 11.98 7.09
N ALA A 281 -0.45 10.85 6.39
CA ALA A 281 -0.49 9.53 7.00
C ALA A 281 0.88 8.90 7.14
N ILE A 282 0.98 8.01 8.13
CA ILE A 282 2.16 7.21 8.46
C ILE A 282 1.72 5.77 8.72
N ILE A 283 2.55 4.80 8.32
CA ILE A 283 2.42 3.40 8.74
C ILE A 283 3.63 3.03 9.59
N TRP A 284 3.36 2.60 10.82
CA TRP A 284 4.36 2.37 11.86
C TRP A 284 3.95 1.28 12.83
#